data_AF-A0A822BH77-F1
#
_entry.id   AF-A0A822BH77-F1
#
_cell.length_a   1.000
_cell.length_b   1.000
_cell.length_c   1.000
_cell.angle_alpha   90.00
_cell.angle_beta   90.00
_cell.angle_gamma   90.00
#
_symmetry.space_group_name_H-M   'P 1'
#
loop_
_entity.id
_entity.type
_entity.pdbx_description
1 polymer ?
#
loop_
_entity_poly.entity_id
_entity_poly.type
_entity_poly.pdbx_seq_one_letter_code
_entity_poly.pdbx_strand_id
1 'polypeptide(L)'
;IKENCERCTIIPFPFTRIESVAPHIRNLGTFAWKPIVIQDAIRRFGSIIYGDTSIRYKTSKFDHLLIDNLIRGFSCRELPEHYLSCFTLEKTFLWFNETSSSFDNIYIAEAGFLAVTDNFLSRLILKTWVTCALDINCIAPLKSKTQCKHIIGSTSIHRYDQSAMVTILSFYFFPSLRQNNKNDPAPYDMYTSIQEKLAEVQRFEGDSHYFTNRNNLYLQQNSSIIIVKK
;
A
#
# COMPACT_ATOMS: atom_id res chain seq x y z
N ILE A 1 -21.34 -12.30 7.96
CA ILE A 1 -21.46 -11.25 6.93
C ILE A 1 -21.65 -11.95 5.59
N LYS A 2 -22.89 -12.02 5.10
CA LYS A 2 -23.24 -12.43 3.72
C LYS A 2 -23.83 -11.18 3.08
N GLU A 3 -23.04 -10.37 2.39
CA GLU A 3 -23.58 -9.24 1.63
C GLU A 3 -22.83 -9.11 0.29
N ASN A 4 -23.57 -9.39 -0.78
CA ASN A 4 -23.38 -8.97 -2.18
C ASN A 4 -22.09 -9.32 -2.91
N CYS A 5 -21.64 -10.57 -2.81
CA CYS A 5 -20.91 -11.15 -3.93
C CYS A 5 -21.27 -12.62 -4.10
N GLU A 6 -22.03 -12.92 -5.16
CA GLU A 6 -22.53 -14.25 -5.46
C GLU A 6 -21.43 -15.26 -5.87
N ARG A 7 -20.22 -14.77 -6.17
CA ARG A 7 -19.09 -15.60 -6.63
C ARG A 7 -17.84 -15.48 -5.75
N CYS A 8 -18.01 -15.03 -4.51
CA CYS A 8 -16.87 -14.74 -3.65
C CYS A 8 -16.55 -15.83 -2.64
N THR A 9 -15.28 -16.27 -2.67
CA THR A 9 -14.69 -17.07 -1.60
C THR A 9 -14.12 -16.14 -0.54
N ILE A 10 -14.41 -16.43 0.73
CA ILE A 10 -13.80 -15.77 1.87
C ILE A 10 -12.63 -16.63 2.35
N ILE A 11 -11.41 -16.09 2.34
CA ILE A 11 -10.23 -16.79 2.86
C ILE A 11 -9.77 -16.11 4.16
N PRO A 12 -9.74 -16.83 5.30
CA PRO A 12 -9.25 -16.30 6.56
C PRO A 12 -7.72 -16.21 6.56
N PHE A 13 -7.20 -15.11 7.12
CA PHE A 13 -5.75 -14.93 7.29
C PHE A 13 -5.31 -15.30 8.73
N PRO A 14 -4.36 -16.24 8.91
CA PRO A 14 -3.98 -16.74 10.24
C PRO A 14 -2.97 -15.82 10.93
N PHE A 15 -3.44 -14.79 11.62
CA PHE A 15 -2.58 -13.84 12.34
C PHE A 15 -1.72 -14.47 13.45
N THR A 16 -2.19 -15.54 14.08
CA THR A 16 -1.63 -16.10 15.31
C THR A 16 -0.12 -16.39 15.26
N ARG A 17 0.41 -16.83 14.10
CA ARG A 17 1.84 -17.10 13.95
C ARG A 17 2.68 -15.82 13.92
N ILE A 18 2.21 -14.81 13.21
CA ILE A 18 2.92 -13.54 13.00
C ILE A 18 2.91 -12.71 14.29
N GLU A 19 1.84 -12.80 15.07
CA GLU A 19 1.70 -12.06 16.34
C GLU A 19 2.75 -12.45 17.37
N SER A 20 3.25 -13.69 17.33
CA SER A 20 4.31 -14.15 18.24
C SER A 20 5.65 -13.44 17.99
N VAL A 21 5.89 -12.97 16.76
CA VAL A 21 7.14 -12.32 16.35
C VAL A 21 7.00 -10.81 16.16
N ALA A 22 5.81 -10.33 15.80
CA ALA A 22 5.51 -8.93 15.50
C ALA A 22 4.12 -8.55 16.05
N PRO A 23 3.98 -8.33 17.37
CA PRO A 23 2.70 -8.11 18.02
C PRO A 23 1.93 -6.88 17.51
N HIS A 24 2.63 -5.86 17.00
CA HIS A 24 2.04 -4.61 16.50
C HIS A 24 1.16 -4.81 15.26
N ILE A 25 1.30 -5.93 14.56
CA ILE A 25 0.51 -6.24 13.36
C ILE A 25 -0.99 -6.38 13.69
N ARG A 26 -1.35 -6.70 14.94
CA ARG A 26 -2.75 -6.67 15.41
C ARG A 26 -3.38 -5.27 15.35
N ASN A 27 -2.57 -4.22 15.43
CA ASN A 27 -3.07 -2.86 15.29
C ASN A 27 -3.38 -2.57 13.82
N LEU A 28 -4.60 -2.91 13.41
CA LEU A 28 -5.04 -2.70 12.02
C LEU A 28 -4.97 -1.24 11.56
N GLY A 29 -4.88 -0.28 12.49
CA GLY A 29 -4.73 1.15 12.18
C GLY A 29 -3.36 1.54 11.63
N THR A 30 -2.35 0.68 11.76
CA THR A 30 -1.02 0.88 11.15
C THR A 30 -0.90 0.21 9.79
N PHE A 31 -1.88 -0.58 9.36
CA PHE A 31 -1.85 -1.32 8.09
C PHE A 31 -0.62 -2.24 7.90
N ALA A 32 0.15 -2.52 8.96
CA ALA A 32 1.32 -3.39 8.91
C ALA A 32 0.98 -4.83 8.48
N TRP A 33 -0.27 -5.25 8.61
CA TRP A 33 -0.73 -6.54 8.11
C TRP A 33 -0.82 -6.61 6.57
N LYS A 34 -1.02 -5.46 5.88
CA LYS A 34 -1.37 -5.41 4.46
C LYS A 34 -0.30 -6.00 3.55
N PRO A 35 1.00 -5.70 3.72
CA PRO A 35 2.06 -6.27 2.87
C PRO A 35 2.12 -7.80 2.96
N ILE A 36 1.82 -8.34 4.14
CA ILE A 36 1.88 -9.79 4.41
C ILE A 36 0.71 -10.50 3.72
N VAL A 37 -0.49 -9.92 3.82
CA VAL A 37 -1.68 -10.44 3.13
C VAL A 37 -1.50 -10.39 1.61
N ILE A 38 -0.98 -9.28 1.08
CA ILE A 38 -0.69 -9.13 -0.35
C ILE A 38 0.36 -10.16 -0.81
N GLN A 39 1.42 -10.37 -0.03
CA GLN A 39 2.45 -11.36 -0.36
C GLN A 39 1.90 -12.80 -0.36
N ASP A 40 1.13 -13.19 0.66
CA ASP A 40 0.53 -14.53 0.70
C ASP A 40 -0.47 -14.73 -0.45
N ALA A 41 -1.22 -13.69 -0.80
CA ALA A 41 -2.11 -13.69 -1.93
C ALA A 41 -1.40 -13.87 -3.28
N ILE A 42 -0.36 -13.07 -3.54
CA ILE A 42 0.47 -13.19 -4.75
C ILE A 42 1.04 -14.59 -4.87
N ARG A 43 1.55 -15.16 -3.77
CA ARG A 43 2.06 -16.54 -3.74
C ARG A 43 1.01 -17.59 -4.13
N ARG A 44 -0.28 -17.34 -3.85
CA ARG A 44 -1.38 -18.27 -4.15
C ARG A 44 -1.95 -18.11 -5.57
N PHE A 45 -1.98 -16.88 -6.08
CA PHE A 45 -2.75 -16.54 -7.28
C PHE A 45 -1.90 -16.07 -8.46
N GLY A 46 -0.61 -15.79 -8.25
CA GLY A 46 0.29 -15.24 -9.27
C GLY A 46 0.04 -13.75 -9.50
N SER A 47 -1.15 -13.36 -9.93
CA SER A 47 -1.54 -11.97 -10.15
C SER A 47 -2.76 -11.60 -9.34
N ILE A 48 -2.76 -10.42 -8.71
CA ILE A 48 -3.89 -9.91 -7.93
C ILE A 48 -4.14 -8.43 -8.17
N ILE A 49 -5.38 -8.04 -7.88
CA ILE A 49 -5.79 -6.65 -7.71
C ILE A 49 -6.26 -6.50 -6.27
N TYR A 50 -5.53 -5.73 -5.49
CA TYR A 50 -5.87 -5.40 -4.13
C TYR A 50 -6.71 -4.11 -4.08
N GLY A 51 -7.75 -4.10 -3.25
CA GLY A 51 -8.52 -2.91 -2.92
C GLY A 51 -8.89 -2.84 -1.43
N ASP A 52 -8.70 -1.68 -0.81
CA ASP A 52 -9.26 -1.36 0.50
C ASP A 52 -10.80 -1.38 0.44
N THR A 53 -11.46 -1.54 1.59
CA THR A 53 -12.93 -1.53 1.69
C THR A 53 -13.60 -0.27 1.16
N SER A 54 -12.88 0.84 1.13
CA SER A 54 -13.34 2.13 0.61
C SER A 54 -13.27 2.24 -0.91
N ILE A 55 -12.67 1.28 -1.60
CA ILE A 55 -12.56 1.29 -3.06
C ILE A 55 -13.84 0.75 -3.69
N ARG A 56 -14.32 1.41 -4.74
CA ARG A 56 -15.40 0.95 -5.61
C ARG A 56 -14.89 0.85 -7.03
N TYR A 57 -15.14 -0.29 -7.66
CA TYR A 57 -14.75 -0.49 -9.05
C TYR A 57 -15.85 -0.01 -9.98
N LYS A 58 -15.48 0.76 -11.00
CA LYS A 58 -16.40 1.21 -12.06
C LYS A 58 -16.55 0.17 -13.18
N THR A 59 -15.66 -0.81 -13.21
CA THR A 59 -15.57 -1.81 -14.26
C THR A 59 -15.01 -3.11 -13.71
N SER A 60 -15.33 -4.20 -14.40
CA SER A 60 -14.77 -5.53 -14.18
C SER A 60 -13.61 -5.86 -15.14
N LYS A 61 -13.31 -4.98 -16.09
CA LYS A 61 -12.28 -5.19 -17.13
C LYS A 61 -10.91 -4.78 -16.62
N PHE A 62 -10.23 -5.70 -15.95
CA PHE A 62 -8.89 -5.46 -15.42
C PHE A 62 -7.76 -6.11 -16.22
N ASP A 63 -8.09 -6.80 -17.31
CA ASP A 63 -7.13 -7.59 -18.09
C ASP A 63 -5.94 -6.74 -18.56
N HIS A 64 -6.18 -5.51 -19.05
CA HIS A 64 -5.12 -4.59 -19.45
C HIS A 64 -4.18 -4.25 -18.28
N LEU A 65 -4.73 -3.96 -17.10
CA LEU A 65 -3.93 -3.65 -15.92
C LEU A 65 -3.08 -4.85 -15.49
N LEU A 66 -3.63 -6.06 -15.57
CA LEU A 66 -2.89 -7.29 -15.22
C LEU A 66 -1.81 -7.63 -16.26
N ILE A 67 -2.12 -7.47 -17.55
CA ILE A 67 -1.18 -7.69 -18.67
C ILE A 67 0.00 -6.72 -18.56
N ASP A 68 -0.26 -5.42 -18.36
CA ASP A 68 0.80 -4.41 -18.19
C ASP A 68 1.68 -4.74 -16.97
N ASN A 69 1.09 -5.33 -15.93
CA ASN A 69 1.82 -5.76 -14.73
C ASN A 69 2.64 -7.04 -14.89
N LEU A 70 2.51 -7.81 -15.98
CA LEU A 70 3.37 -8.99 -16.19
C LEU A 70 4.86 -8.58 -16.22
N ILE A 71 5.16 -7.44 -16.85
CA ILE A 71 6.52 -6.90 -16.95
C ILE A 71 6.88 -6.07 -15.70
N ARG A 72 6.00 -5.13 -15.32
CA ARG A 72 6.29 -4.18 -14.21
C ARG A 72 6.22 -4.82 -12.82
N GLY A 73 5.39 -5.84 -12.65
CA GLY A 73 5.18 -6.57 -11.40
C GLY A 73 4.39 -5.82 -10.33
N PHE A 74 4.35 -4.49 -10.37
CA PHE A 74 3.70 -3.66 -9.37
C PHE A 74 3.16 -2.39 -10.02
N SER A 75 1.91 -2.06 -9.75
CA SER A 75 1.26 -0.82 -10.18
C SER A 75 0.37 -0.26 -9.08
N CYS A 76 0.43 1.06 -8.91
CA CYS A 76 -0.34 1.79 -7.92
C CYS A 76 -0.53 3.23 -8.39
N ARG A 77 -1.50 3.93 -7.81
CA ARG A 77 -1.86 5.28 -8.23
C ARG A 77 -1.00 6.32 -7.50
N GLU A 78 -0.25 7.17 -8.19
CA GLU A 78 0.48 8.27 -7.53
C GLU A 78 -0.50 9.32 -6.98
N LEU A 79 -0.09 10.16 -6.04
CA LEU A 79 -0.87 11.31 -5.59
C LEU A 79 -0.04 12.56 -5.86
N PRO A 80 -0.21 13.20 -7.04
CA PRO A 80 0.51 14.42 -7.37
C PRO A 80 0.32 15.48 -6.28
N GLU A 81 1.35 16.30 -6.08
CA GLU A 81 1.41 17.37 -5.06
C GLU A 81 1.44 16.86 -3.61
N HIS A 82 1.42 15.55 -3.37
CA HIS A 82 1.55 14.95 -2.05
C HIS A 82 2.95 14.33 -1.89
N TYR A 83 3.92 15.12 -1.44
CA TYR A 83 5.32 14.68 -1.32
C TYR A 83 5.50 13.60 -0.25
N LEU A 84 6.26 12.55 -0.58
CA LEU A 84 6.53 11.40 0.29
C LEU A 84 7.13 11.82 1.63
N SER A 85 8.05 12.79 1.62
CA SER A 85 8.72 13.31 2.82
C SER A 85 7.75 13.97 3.80
N CYS A 86 6.63 14.53 3.32
CA CYS A 86 5.58 15.11 4.18
C CYS A 86 4.74 14.05 4.90
N PHE A 87 4.69 12.83 4.37
CA PHE A 87 3.83 11.75 4.85
C PHE A 87 4.62 10.59 5.45
N THR A 88 5.93 10.73 5.62
CA THR A 88 6.83 9.68 6.09
C THR A 88 7.73 10.22 7.18
N LEU A 89 7.75 9.54 8.33
CA LEU A 89 8.63 9.91 9.42
C LEU A 89 10.07 9.56 9.09
N GLU A 90 11.00 10.42 9.50
CA GLU A 90 12.44 10.25 9.28
C GLU A 90 12.96 8.87 9.68
N LYS A 91 12.42 8.31 10.78
CA LYS A 91 12.77 6.97 11.25
C LYS A 91 12.54 5.87 10.22
N THR A 92 11.50 5.98 9.38
CA THR A 92 11.26 5.02 8.31
C THR A 92 12.35 5.13 7.24
N PHE A 93 12.76 6.34 6.85
CA PHE A 93 13.88 6.52 5.91
C PHE A 93 15.21 6.00 6.48
N LEU A 94 15.50 6.30 7.76
CA LEU A 94 16.70 5.83 8.44
C LEU A 94 16.76 4.30 8.51
N TRP A 95 15.61 3.61 8.63
CA TRP A 95 15.57 2.15 8.56
C TRP A 95 16.07 1.61 7.21
N PHE A 96 15.82 2.35 6.13
CA PHE A 96 16.38 2.07 4.80
C PHE A 96 17.80 2.63 4.59
N ASN A 97 18.44 3.16 5.64
CA ASN A 97 19.74 3.84 5.57
C ASN A 97 19.71 5.08 4.66
N GLU A 98 18.62 5.84 4.71
CA GLU A 98 18.39 7.06 3.92
C GLU A 98 17.87 8.21 4.80
N THR A 99 17.82 9.42 4.23
CA THR A 99 17.23 10.60 4.87
C THR A 99 16.03 11.10 4.07
N SER A 100 15.11 11.85 4.69
CA SER A 100 13.94 12.38 3.98
C SER A 100 14.29 13.21 2.74
N SER A 101 15.41 13.93 2.78
CA SER A 101 15.87 14.78 1.68
C SER A 101 16.14 14.04 0.38
N SER A 102 16.48 12.74 0.45
CA SER A 102 16.64 11.89 -0.73
C SER A 102 15.32 11.64 -1.49
N PHE A 103 14.19 12.09 -0.94
CA PHE A 103 12.85 11.83 -1.48
C PHE A 103 12.01 13.11 -1.64
N ASP A 104 12.62 14.29 -1.61
CA ASP A 104 11.90 15.58 -1.69
C ASP A 104 11.16 15.79 -3.01
N ASN A 105 11.58 15.11 -4.09
CA ASN A 105 10.92 15.18 -5.41
C ASN A 105 10.05 13.96 -5.72
N ILE A 106 9.72 13.15 -4.71
CA ILE A 106 8.93 11.93 -4.89
C ILE A 106 7.55 12.15 -4.30
N TYR A 107 6.52 11.89 -5.11
CA TYR A 107 5.15 11.89 -4.64
C TYR A 107 4.78 10.55 -4.01
N ILE A 108 3.88 10.59 -3.04
CA ILE A 108 3.34 9.39 -2.41
C ILE A 108 2.34 8.71 -3.36
N ALA A 109 2.32 7.38 -3.38
CA ALA A 109 1.32 6.57 -4.07
C ALA A 109 0.26 6.02 -3.13
N GLU A 110 -0.92 5.66 -3.62
CA GLU A 110 -1.95 4.95 -2.86
C GLU A 110 -1.61 3.48 -2.67
N ALA A 111 -1.55 3.05 -1.41
CA ALA A 111 -1.49 1.63 -1.03
C ALA A 111 -2.89 0.99 -0.87
N GLY A 112 -3.95 1.74 -1.18
CA GLY A 112 -5.34 1.29 -1.06
C GLY A 112 -5.88 0.62 -2.32
N PHE A 113 -5.23 0.79 -3.46
CA PHE A 113 -5.56 0.10 -4.71
C PHE A 113 -4.28 -0.25 -5.45
N LEU A 114 -4.01 -1.55 -5.61
CA LEU A 114 -2.76 -2.06 -6.16
C LEU A 114 -3.07 -3.16 -7.17
N ALA A 115 -2.32 -3.20 -8.27
CA ALA A 115 -2.21 -4.39 -9.09
C ALA A 115 -0.79 -4.93 -8.98
N VAL A 116 -0.69 -6.21 -8.64
CA VAL A 116 0.59 -6.85 -8.36
C VAL A 116 0.62 -8.18 -9.09
N THR A 117 1.73 -8.49 -9.74
CA THR A 117 1.94 -9.75 -10.47
C THR A 117 3.26 -10.35 -10.04
N ASP A 118 3.27 -11.65 -9.77
CA ASP A 118 4.42 -12.41 -9.33
C ASP A 118 5.50 -12.42 -10.41
N ASN A 119 6.56 -11.66 -10.17
CA ASN A 119 7.76 -11.66 -10.99
C ASN A 119 8.98 -11.37 -10.09
N PHE A 120 10.17 -11.26 -10.68
CA PHE A 120 11.38 -11.01 -9.91
C PHE A 120 11.30 -9.70 -9.12
N LEU A 121 10.84 -8.62 -9.75
CA LEU A 121 10.80 -7.29 -9.16
C LEU A 121 9.75 -7.19 -8.03
N SER A 122 8.53 -7.69 -8.26
CA SER A 122 7.48 -7.68 -7.23
C SER A 122 7.84 -8.54 -6.03
N ARG A 123 8.56 -9.65 -6.21
CA ARG A 123 9.11 -10.45 -5.11
C ARG A 123 10.12 -9.66 -4.27
N LEU A 124 11.01 -8.88 -4.89
CA LEU A 124 11.95 -8.01 -4.17
C LEU A 124 11.20 -6.93 -3.38
N ILE A 125 10.28 -6.22 -4.03
CA ILE A 125 9.47 -5.16 -3.40
C ILE A 125 8.68 -5.72 -2.23
N LEU A 126 7.93 -6.82 -2.42
CA LEU A 126 7.10 -7.42 -1.38
C LEU A 126 7.95 -7.99 -0.23
N LYS A 127 9.11 -8.57 -0.51
CA LYS A 127 10.03 -9.06 0.53
C LYS A 127 10.48 -7.90 1.43
N THR A 128 10.91 -6.79 0.83
CA THR A 128 11.33 -5.60 1.58
C THR A 128 10.16 -4.98 2.34
N TRP A 129 8.98 -4.93 1.72
CA TRP A 129 7.79 -4.34 2.33
C TRP A 129 7.28 -5.16 3.52
N VAL A 130 7.28 -6.49 3.40
CA VAL A 130 6.99 -7.40 4.51
C VAL A 130 8.04 -7.31 5.61
N THR A 131 9.32 -7.18 5.26
CA THR A 131 10.39 -7.01 6.26
C THR A 131 10.17 -5.73 7.08
N CYS A 132 9.88 -4.61 6.41
CA CYS A 132 9.52 -3.36 7.08
C CYS A 132 8.26 -3.52 7.93
N ALA A 133 7.22 -4.20 7.42
CA ALA A 133 5.98 -4.45 8.15
C ALA A 133 6.16 -5.22 9.46
N LEU A 134 7.12 -6.15 9.48
CA LEU A 134 7.47 -6.95 10.67
C LEU A 134 8.29 -6.16 11.71
N ASP A 135 8.82 -4.98 11.36
CA ASP A 135 9.55 -4.10 12.27
C ASP A 135 8.75 -2.84 12.58
N ILE A 136 8.31 -2.70 13.84
CA ILE A 136 7.53 -1.54 14.29
C ILE A 136 8.26 -0.20 14.05
N ASN A 137 9.60 -0.19 14.09
CA ASN A 137 10.37 1.02 13.88
C ASN A 137 10.38 1.47 12.42
N CYS A 138 10.16 0.55 11.48
CA CYS A 138 10.02 0.87 10.06
C CYS A 138 8.59 1.29 9.73
N ILE A 139 7.62 0.41 10.00
CA ILE A 139 6.24 0.55 9.49
C ILE A 139 5.39 1.53 10.30
N ALA A 140 5.68 1.68 11.59
CA ALA A 140 4.88 2.51 12.50
C ALA A 140 5.75 3.11 13.62
N PRO A 141 6.81 3.87 13.28
CA PRO A 141 7.72 4.44 14.26
C PRO A 141 6.98 5.26 15.32
N LEU A 142 7.56 5.30 16.53
CA LEU A 142 7.04 6.11 17.63
C LEU A 142 6.75 7.55 17.17
N LYS A 143 5.61 8.10 17.61
CA LYS A 143 5.03 9.41 17.22
C LYS A 143 4.32 9.44 15.87
N SER A 144 4.15 8.31 15.18
CA SER A 144 3.31 8.23 13.98
C SER A 144 1.88 8.72 14.23
N LYS A 145 1.39 9.63 13.38
CA LYS A 145 0.00 10.12 13.36
C LYS A 145 -0.51 10.13 11.92
N THR A 146 -1.74 9.69 11.70
CA THR A 146 -2.36 9.72 10.36
C THR A 146 -2.95 11.09 10.01
N GLN A 147 -3.33 11.87 11.02
CA GLN A 147 -3.94 13.17 10.85
C GLN A 147 -2.86 14.25 10.81
N CYS A 148 -2.80 14.96 9.69
CA CYS A 148 -2.16 16.26 9.61
C CYS A 148 -3.00 17.24 10.43
N LYS A 149 -2.47 17.73 11.55
CA LYS A 149 -2.96 18.99 12.10
C LYS A 149 -2.23 20.07 11.33
N HIS A 150 -2.95 21.02 10.71
CA HIS A 150 -2.39 22.22 10.07
C HIS A 150 -1.75 23.14 11.13
N ILE A 151 -0.77 22.63 11.84
CA ILE A 151 0.05 23.33 12.82
C ILE A 151 1.44 23.36 12.19
N ILE A 152 1.93 24.58 11.96
CA ILE A 152 3.29 24.83 11.48
C ILE A 152 4.26 24.07 12.40
N GLY A 153 5.09 23.19 11.82
CA GLY A 153 6.04 22.35 12.56
C GLY A 153 5.51 20.99 13.04
N SER A 154 4.30 20.57 12.68
CA SER A 154 3.79 19.22 12.99
C SER A 154 4.44 18.15 12.10
N THR A 155 5.60 17.63 12.52
CA THR A 155 6.41 16.63 11.79
C THR A 155 6.00 15.17 12.05
N SER A 156 4.81 14.92 12.57
CA SER A 156 4.40 13.58 13.05
C SER A 156 3.57 12.76 12.06
N ILE A 157 3.37 13.26 10.82
CA ILE A 157 2.48 12.61 9.86
C ILE A 157 3.15 11.37 9.28
N HIS A 158 2.45 10.25 9.34
CA HIS A 158 2.95 8.99 8.82
C HIS A 158 1.81 8.17 8.21
N ARG A 159 1.99 7.73 6.97
CA ARG A 159 1.01 6.90 6.23
C ARG A 159 1.38 5.40 6.24
N TYR A 160 2.20 4.98 7.19
CA TYR A 160 2.50 3.58 7.51
C TYR A 160 2.89 2.70 6.30
N ASP A 161 2.04 1.74 5.92
CA ASP A 161 2.25 0.83 4.78
C ASP A 161 2.48 1.60 3.49
N GLN A 162 1.73 2.69 3.28
CA GLN A 162 1.85 3.55 2.12
C GLN A 162 3.21 4.27 2.09
N SER A 163 3.68 4.77 3.23
CA SER A 163 5.01 5.39 3.35
C SER A 163 6.11 4.39 2.99
N ALA A 164 6.10 3.23 3.64
CA ALA A 164 7.09 2.18 3.39
C ALA A 164 7.07 1.70 1.94
N MET A 165 5.88 1.48 1.36
CA MET A 165 5.71 1.02 -0.01
C MET A 165 6.39 1.97 -1.00
N VAL A 166 6.10 3.27 -0.90
CA VAL A 166 6.60 4.24 -1.88
C VAL A 166 8.10 4.47 -1.71
N THR A 167 8.60 4.50 -0.46
CA THR A 167 10.04 4.50 -0.20
C THR A 167 10.71 3.33 -0.92
N ILE A 168 10.16 2.11 -0.81
CA ILE A 168 10.68 0.93 -1.50
C ILE A 168 10.60 1.08 -3.03
N LEU A 169 9.44 1.47 -3.56
CA LEU A 169 9.23 1.63 -5.01
C LEU A 169 10.23 2.60 -5.62
N SER A 170 10.60 3.67 -4.91
CA SER A 170 11.55 4.65 -5.42
C SER A 170 12.97 4.14 -5.63
N PHE A 171 13.41 3.08 -4.93
CA PHE A 171 14.69 2.43 -5.22
C PHE A 171 14.71 1.77 -6.59
N TYR A 172 13.55 1.31 -7.08
CA TYR A 172 13.45 0.51 -8.30
C TYR A 172 12.91 1.31 -9.50
N PHE A 173 11.94 2.19 -9.27
CA PHE A 173 11.24 2.92 -10.32
C PHE A 173 11.70 4.38 -10.46
N PHE A 174 12.26 4.98 -9.40
CA PHE A 174 12.62 6.41 -9.38
C PHE A 174 14.08 6.71 -9.01
N PRO A 175 15.08 5.91 -9.44
CA PRO A 175 16.47 6.11 -9.00
C PRO A 175 17.05 7.49 -9.39
N SER A 176 16.59 8.08 -10.51
CA SER A 176 17.03 9.41 -10.95
C SER A 176 16.46 10.56 -10.11
N LEU A 177 15.21 10.43 -9.64
CA LEU A 177 14.56 11.45 -8.78
C LEU A 177 15.12 11.51 -7.36
N ARG A 178 15.77 10.42 -6.91
CA ARG A 178 16.45 10.36 -5.62
C ARG A 178 17.77 11.13 -5.61
N GLN A 179 18.28 11.50 -6.78
CA GLN A 179 19.49 12.32 -6.93
C GLN A 179 19.08 13.78 -7.22
N ASN A 180 19.82 14.75 -6.67
CA ASN A 180 19.61 16.20 -6.85
C ASN A 180 19.82 16.72 -8.29
N ASN A 181 19.72 15.87 -9.32
CA ASN A 181 19.78 16.30 -10.70
C ASN A 181 18.41 16.83 -11.12
N LYS A 182 18.20 18.13 -10.86
CA LYS A 182 17.03 18.94 -11.26
C LYS A 182 16.72 18.97 -12.77
N ASN A 183 17.50 18.27 -13.60
CA ASN A 183 17.46 18.36 -15.06
C ASN A 183 17.08 17.06 -15.76
N ASP A 184 16.73 15.99 -15.03
CA ASP A 184 16.29 14.74 -15.65
C ASP A 184 14.81 14.51 -15.33
N PRO A 185 13.87 14.80 -16.25
CA PRO A 185 12.48 14.41 -16.06
C PRO A 185 12.44 12.89 -15.93
N ALA A 186 12.03 12.41 -14.76
CA ALA A 186 11.98 10.98 -14.47
C ALA A 186 11.30 10.20 -15.60
N PRO A 187 11.84 9.03 -15.98
CA PRO A 187 11.18 8.20 -16.95
C PRO A 187 9.91 7.60 -16.31
N TYR A 188 8.77 8.07 -16.81
CA TYR A 188 7.53 7.32 -17.01
C TYR A 188 6.68 6.93 -15.79
N ASP A 189 5.54 7.62 -15.70
CA ASP A 189 4.19 7.10 -15.42
C ASP A 189 4.10 5.86 -14.52
N MET A 190 4.01 6.14 -13.22
CA MET A 190 3.28 5.29 -12.28
C MET A 190 1.75 5.45 -12.45
N TYR A 191 1.30 6.20 -13.47
CA TYR A 191 -0.09 6.39 -13.82
C TYR A 191 -0.37 5.89 -15.23
N THR A 192 -1.30 4.97 -15.37
CA THR A 192 -2.13 4.98 -16.57
C THR A 192 -3.42 5.66 -16.20
N SER A 193 -3.87 6.64 -17.00
CA SER A 193 -5.24 7.18 -17.02
C SER A 193 -6.34 6.10 -16.97
N ILE A 194 -5.96 4.84 -17.20
CA ILE A 194 -6.73 3.62 -16.97
C ILE A 194 -7.10 3.47 -15.48
N GLN A 195 -6.18 3.56 -14.52
CA GLN A 195 -6.51 3.34 -13.10
C GLN A 195 -7.57 4.32 -12.56
N GLU A 196 -7.50 5.59 -12.93
CA GLU A 196 -8.52 6.60 -12.59
C GLU A 196 -9.90 6.27 -13.19
N LYS A 197 -9.91 5.62 -14.36
CA LYS A 197 -11.13 5.13 -15.00
C LYS A 197 -11.62 3.80 -14.39
N LEU A 198 -10.73 3.01 -13.79
CA LEU A 198 -11.04 1.68 -13.25
C LEU A 198 -11.71 1.74 -11.86
N ALA A 199 -11.26 2.64 -10.99
CA ALA A 199 -11.66 2.66 -9.58
C ALA A 199 -11.93 4.08 -9.06
N GLU A 200 -12.96 4.20 -8.23
CA GLU A 200 -13.26 5.39 -7.44
C GLU A 200 -13.04 5.11 -5.96
N VAL A 201 -12.40 6.06 -5.27
CA VAL A 201 -12.24 6.01 -3.81
C VAL A 201 -13.48 6.66 -3.17
N GLN A 202 -14.34 5.87 -2.52
CA GLN A 202 -15.36 6.44 -1.63
C GLN A 202 -14.71 6.81 -0.30
N ARG A 203 -14.48 8.11 -0.10
CA ARG A 203 -14.12 8.64 1.23
C ARG A 203 -15.41 8.74 2.04
N PHE A 204 -15.60 7.85 3.01
CA PHE A 204 -16.66 8.03 4.01
C PHE A 204 -16.23 9.17 4.94
N GLU A 205 -16.73 10.38 4.70
CA GLU A 205 -16.78 11.45 5.69
C GLU A 205 -18.04 11.22 6.54
N GLY A 206 -17.91 10.54 7.67
CA GLY A 206 -19.04 10.25 8.55
C GLY A 206 -18.71 9.28 9.67
N ASP A 207 -18.65 9.85 10.88
CA ASP A 207 -18.72 9.28 12.22
C ASP A 207 -18.35 7.80 12.48
N SER A 208 -17.44 7.69 13.44
CA SER A 208 -16.94 6.49 14.12
C SER A 208 -18.01 5.69 14.87
N HIS A 209 -19.02 5.16 14.19
CA HIS A 209 -19.96 4.21 14.77
C HIS A 209 -20.25 3.05 13.79
N TYR A 210 -20.17 1.82 14.34
CA TYR A 210 -20.32 0.51 13.69
C TYR A 210 -19.10 0.13 12.82
N PHE A 211 -18.22 -0.80 13.19
CA PHE A 211 -18.47 -2.21 13.47
C PHE A 211 -17.56 -2.75 14.60
N THR A 212 -18.18 -3.22 15.68
CA THR A 212 -17.54 -4.04 16.70
C THR A 212 -17.76 -5.51 16.39
N ASN A 213 -16.87 -6.09 15.59
CA ASN A 213 -16.46 -7.48 15.81
C ASN A 213 -15.02 -7.64 15.29
N ARG A 214 -14.09 -7.34 16.19
CA ARG A 214 -12.65 -7.25 15.95
C ARG A 214 -12.09 -8.66 15.75
N ASN A 215 -11.27 -8.88 14.71
CA ASN A 215 -10.19 -9.88 14.58
C ASN A 215 -10.13 -10.66 13.26
N ASN A 216 -11.04 -10.47 12.31
CA ASN A 216 -11.05 -11.27 11.07
C ASN A 216 -10.78 -10.40 9.84
N LEU A 217 -9.69 -10.68 9.12
CA LEU A 217 -9.49 -10.24 7.74
C LEU A 217 -10.01 -11.31 6.79
N TYR A 218 -10.73 -10.86 5.78
CA TYR A 218 -11.35 -11.71 4.77
C TYR A 218 -10.79 -11.34 3.41
N LEU A 219 -10.25 -12.30 2.66
CA LEU A 219 -9.95 -12.12 1.23
C LEU A 219 -11.21 -12.47 0.45
N GLN A 220 -11.68 -11.56 -0.40
CA GLN A 220 -12.75 -11.82 -1.37
C GLN A 220 -12.14 -12.37 -2.67
N GLN A 221 -12.80 -13.28 -3.39
CA GLN A 221 -12.31 -13.84 -4.66
C GLN A 221 -13.33 -13.62 -5.79
N ASN A 222 -12.98 -12.87 -6.83
CA ASN A 222 -13.60 -13.04 -8.14
C ASN A 222 -12.46 -12.96 -9.17
N SER A 223 -12.03 -14.12 -9.66
CA SER A 223 -10.95 -14.39 -10.62
C SER A 223 -9.53 -13.85 -10.35
N SER A 224 -9.30 -12.70 -9.71
CA SER A 224 -7.98 -12.18 -9.24
C SER A 224 -8.08 -10.98 -8.30
N ILE A 225 -9.27 -10.59 -7.83
CA ILE A 225 -9.45 -9.40 -6.98
C ILE A 225 -9.49 -9.80 -5.52
N ILE A 226 -8.69 -9.15 -4.68
CA ILE A 226 -8.69 -9.26 -3.22
C ILE A 226 -9.25 -7.98 -2.62
N ILE A 227 -10.41 -8.12 -1.98
CA ILE A 227 -10.99 -7.08 -1.13
C ILE A 227 -10.82 -7.54 0.30
N VAL A 228 -10.16 -6.71 1.12
CA VAL A 228 -10.04 -6.95 2.56
C VAL A 228 -11.11 -6.16 3.29
N LYS A 229 -12.07 -6.85 3.92
CA LYS A 229 -13.10 -6.21 4.77
C LYS A 229 -12.61 -6.02 6.21
N LYS A 230 -12.61 -4.79 6.70
CA LYS A 230 -12.37 -4.40 8.11
C LYS A 230 -13.67 -4.45 8.91
#